data_AF-A0A319DWB6-F1
#
_entry.id   AF-A0A319DWB6-F1
#
_cell.length_a   1.000
_cell.length_b   1.000
_cell.length_c   1.000
_cell.angle_alpha   90.00
_cell.angle_beta   90.00
_cell.angle_gamma   90.00
#
_symmetry.space_group_name_H-M   'P 1'
#
loop_
_entity.id
_entity.type
_entity.pdbx_description
1 polymer ?
#
loop_
_entity_poly.entity_id
_entity_poly.type
_entity_poly.pdbx_seq_one_letter_code
_entity_poly.pdbx_strand_id
1 'polypeptide(L)'
;ESSFFTSLLSSRWANNALPDGSYFIDADPTLFEHILRYLRRGVYPLFYSPDKGHDYALYSALLEETRYFGIPDLEAWLEEKRYLNAVQIVTWVDTINDDDTTSLQTTRPVNEWVELYPEWDVRGVYVCPRRIAVHRGKPWACGRQCDKERDGEEYKYEDEPVVKLFVVHKSVVFD
;
A
#
# COMPACT_ATOMS: atom_id res chain seq x y z
N GLU A 1 9.28 -13.36 27.72
CA GLU A 1 9.50 -14.60 28.51
C GLU A 1 8.20 -15.43 28.54
N SER A 2 8.22 -16.76 28.76
CA SER A 2 6.99 -17.60 28.85
C SER A 2 6.86 -18.23 30.23
N SER A 3 5.80 -17.92 30.96
CA SER A 3 5.53 -18.52 32.27
C SER A 3 5.18 -20.01 32.19
N PHE A 4 4.52 -20.43 31.10
CA PHE A 4 4.22 -21.83 30.81
C PHE A 4 5.50 -22.64 30.65
N PHE A 5 6.42 -22.23 29.76
CA PHE A 5 7.65 -22.98 29.52
C PHE A 5 8.61 -22.93 30.71
N THR A 6 8.67 -21.81 31.44
CA THR A 6 9.41 -21.75 32.70
C THR A 6 8.87 -22.78 33.70
N SER A 7 7.55 -22.96 33.79
CA SER A 7 6.96 -23.98 34.66
C SER A 7 7.21 -25.40 34.15
N LEU A 8 7.01 -25.63 32.85
CA LEU A 8 7.19 -26.94 32.18
C LEU A 8 8.62 -27.47 32.28
N LEU A 9 9.60 -26.61 32.09
CA LEU A 9 11.01 -26.96 32.09
C LEU A 9 11.65 -26.85 33.47
N SER A 10 10.92 -26.33 34.46
CA SER A 10 11.35 -26.37 35.85
C SER A 10 11.11 -27.75 36.47
N SER A 11 11.85 -28.06 37.53
CA SER A 11 11.61 -29.23 38.37
C SER A 11 10.29 -29.16 39.16
N ARG A 12 9.45 -28.12 38.98
CA ARG A 12 8.13 -28.02 39.63
C ARG A 12 7.13 -29.04 39.11
N TRP A 13 7.27 -29.49 37.86
CA TRP A 13 6.41 -30.52 37.28
C TRP A 13 7.19 -31.82 37.08
N ALA A 14 7.36 -32.58 38.16
CA ALA A 14 8.03 -33.88 38.09
C ALA A 14 7.24 -34.83 37.17
N ASN A 15 7.93 -35.45 36.20
CA ASN A 15 7.43 -36.48 35.28
C ASN A 15 6.44 -36.03 34.17
N ASN A 16 6.54 -34.79 33.69
CA ASN A 16 5.73 -34.34 32.54
C ASN A 16 6.27 -34.77 31.18
N ALA A 17 7.49 -35.31 31.12
CA ALA A 17 8.02 -35.90 29.91
C ALA A 17 7.44 -37.31 29.72
N LEU A 18 7.05 -37.62 28.49
CA LEU A 18 6.67 -38.96 28.06
C LEU A 18 7.88 -39.91 28.16
N PRO A 19 7.68 -41.23 28.10
CA PRO A 19 8.77 -42.21 28.21
C PRO A 19 9.90 -42.04 27.17
N ASP A 20 9.62 -41.39 26.05
CA ASP A 20 10.58 -41.07 24.99
C ASP A 20 11.30 -39.71 25.20
N GLY A 21 11.00 -39.00 26.28
CA GLY A 21 11.55 -37.68 26.60
C GLY A 21 10.82 -36.51 25.93
N SER A 22 9.76 -36.75 25.16
CA SER A 22 8.95 -35.69 24.56
C SER A 22 7.95 -35.10 25.56
N TYR A 23 7.44 -33.90 25.26
CA TYR A 23 6.37 -33.26 26.06
C TYR A 23 5.10 -33.21 25.23
N PHE A 24 3.98 -33.63 25.82
CA PHE A 24 2.68 -33.44 25.21
C PHE A 24 2.13 -32.05 25.57
N ILE A 25 1.75 -31.29 24.55
CA ILE A 25 1.12 -29.97 24.68
C ILE A 25 -0.12 -29.99 23.80
N ASP A 26 -1.28 -29.76 24.40
CA ASP A 26 -2.57 -29.69 23.71
C ASP A 26 -2.80 -28.27 23.17
N ALA A 27 -2.08 -27.94 22.09
CA ALA A 27 -2.11 -26.62 21.44
C ALA A 27 -2.08 -26.78 19.91
N ASP A 28 -2.47 -25.74 19.19
CA ASP A 28 -2.40 -25.75 17.72
C ASP A 28 -0.93 -25.80 17.26
N PRO A 29 -0.48 -26.88 16.59
CA PRO A 29 0.92 -27.02 16.19
C PRO A 29 1.35 -25.96 15.15
N THR A 30 0.42 -25.42 14.36
CA THR A 30 0.71 -24.41 13.33
C THR A 30 0.95 -23.03 13.95
N LEU A 31 0.14 -22.64 14.93
CA LEU A 31 0.33 -21.38 15.67
C LEU A 31 1.55 -21.46 16.60
N PHE A 32 1.81 -22.65 17.16
CA PHE A 32 2.94 -22.88 18.04
C PHE A 32 4.29 -22.59 17.37
N GLU A 33 4.41 -22.77 16.05
CA GLU A 33 5.61 -22.39 15.31
C GLU A 33 5.94 -20.90 15.49
N HIS A 34 4.93 -20.02 15.46
CA HIS A 34 5.12 -18.59 15.64
C HIS A 34 5.54 -18.24 17.08
N ILE A 35 4.96 -18.92 18.06
CA ILE A 35 5.35 -18.80 19.47
C ILE A 35 6.83 -19.15 19.66
N LEU A 36 7.28 -20.29 19.10
CA LEU A 36 8.68 -20.71 19.20
C LEU A 36 9.63 -19.75 18.49
N ARG A 37 9.26 -19.24 17.31
CA ARG A 37 10.07 -18.24 16.59
C ARG A 37 10.25 -16.98 17.42
N TYR A 38 9.18 -16.49 18.05
CA TYR A 38 9.23 -15.34 18.94
C TYR A 38 10.13 -15.61 20.15
N LEU A 39 9.91 -16.71 20.88
CA LEU A 39 10.70 -17.04 22.08
C LEU A 39 12.21 -17.20 21.80
N ARG A 40 12.58 -17.63 20.58
CA ARG A 40 13.99 -17.80 20.18
C ARG A 40 14.69 -16.50 19.80
N ARG A 41 13.97 -15.53 19.21
CA ARG A 41 14.59 -14.37 18.54
C ARG A 41 14.07 -13.02 19.02
N GLY A 42 12.96 -12.97 19.75
CA GLY A 42 12.27 -11.74 20.12
C GLY A 42 11.64 -11.01 18.93
N VAL A 43 11.49 -11.67 17.77
CA VAL A 43 10.93 -11.06 16.57
C VAL A 43 9.42 -11.25 16.57
N TYR A 44 8.69 -10.15 16.53
CA TYR A 44 7.23 -10.17 16.46
C TYR A 44 6.73 -10.72 15.11
N PRO A 45 5.73 -11.60 15.10
CA PRO A 45 5.22 -12.21 13.89
C PRO A 45 4.43 -11.20 13.06
N LEU A 46 4.76 -11.06 11.79
CA LEU A 46 4.07 -10.16 10.87
C LEU A 46 3.36 -10.94 9.76
N PHE A 47 2.03 -10.99 9.84
CA PHE A 47 1.15 -11.60 8.85
C PHE A 47 0.56 -10.48 7.99
N TYR A 48 1.30 -10.09 6.95
CA TYR A 48 0.89 -9.05 6.01
C TYR A 48 1.16 -9.51 4.58
N SER A 49 0.22 -9.23 3.68
CA SER A 49 0.43 -9.36 2.25
C SER A 49 -0.12 -8.13 1.52
N PRO A 50 0.55 -7.60 0.47
CA PRO A 50 0.06 -6.44 -0.26
C PRO A 50 -1.35 -6.60 -0.86
N ASP A 51 -1.74 -7.84 -1.23
CA ASP A 51 -3.05 -8.13 -1.84
C ASP A 51 -4.20 -8.27 -0.82
N LYS A 52 -3.91 -8.78 0.39
CA LYS A 52 -4.92 -9.12 1.41
C LYS A 52 -4.86 -8.24 2.66
N GLY A 53 -3.79 -7.47 2.82
CA GLY A 53 -3.49 -6.74 4.05
C GLY A 53 -3.07 -7.67 5.19
N HIS A 54 -3.40 -7.27 6.40
CA HIS A 54 -3.13 -8.04 7.61
C HIS A 54 -4.08 -9.23 7.79
N ASP A 55 -3.55 -10.38 8.21
CA ASP A 55 -4.38 -11.53 8.59
C ASP A 55 -4.87 -11.39 10.04
N TYR A 56 -5.95 -10.63 10.22
CA TYR A 56 -6.53 -10.38 11.53
C TYR A 56 -7.02 -11.64 12.25
N ALA A 57 -7.47 -12.65 11.50
CA ALA A 57 -7.91 -13.91 12.08
C ALA A 57 -6.73 -14.66 12.68
N LEU A 58 -5.60 -14.71 11.96
CA LEU A 58 -4.38 -15.34 12.43
C LEU A 58 -3.77 -14.59 13.64
N TYR A 59 -3.79 -13.26 13.63
CA TYR A 59 -3.37 -12.48 14.81
C TYR A 59 -4.23 -12.78 16.05
N SER A 60 -5.55 -12.87 15.86
CA SER A 60 -6.48 -13.18 16.95
C SER A 60 -6.29 -14.60 17.48
N ALA A 61 -6.08 -15.58 16.60
CA ALA A 61 -5.81 -16.95 17.00
C ALA A 61 -4.47 -17.06 17.76
N LEU A 62 -3.43 -16.38 17.27
CA LEU A 62 -2.13 -16.34 17.93
C LEU A 62 -2.19 -15.64 19.30
N LEU A 63 -3.06 -14.65 19.47
CA LEU A 63 -3.25 -13.98 20.75
C LEU A 63 -3.75 -14.97 21.83
N GLU A 64 -4.69 -15.85 21.50
CA GLU A 64 -5.17 -16.86 22.45
C GLU A 64 -4.07 -17.87 22.81
N GLU A 65 -3.27 -18.31 21.84
CA GLU A 65 -2.09 -19.16 22.10
C GLU A 65 -1.07 -18.44 22.99
N THR A 66 -0.85 -17.15 22.75
CA THR A 66 0.10 -16.34 23.52
C THR A 66 -0.33 -16.21 24.98
N ARG A 67 -1.65 -16.08 25.23
CA ARG A 67 -2.23 -16.12 26.58
C ARG A 67 -2.08 -17.50 27.22
N TYR A 68 -2.35 -18.57 26.46
CA TYR A 68 -2.17 -19.95 26.94
C TYR A 68 -0.73 -20.23 27.37
N PHE A 69 0.26 -19.83 26.57
CA PHE A 69 1.68 -19.98 26.89
C PHE A 69 2.21 -18.92 27.87
N GLY A 70 1.38 -17.95 28.27
CA GLY A 70 1.71 -16.89 29.21
C GLY A 70 2.93 -16.09 28.80
N ILE A 71 2.85 -15.39 27.66
CA ILE A 71 3.94 -14.59 27.07
C ILE A 71 3.52 -13.10 27.03
N PRO A 72 3.71 -12.35 28.14
CA PRO A 72 3.12 -11.01 28.28
C PRO A 72 3.55 -10.01 27.20
N ASP A 73 4.82 -10.05 26.78
CA ASP A 73 5.36 -9.11 25.80
C ASP A 73 4.76 -9.28 24.40
N LEU A 74 4.48 -10.53 24.00
CA LEU A 74 3.83 -10.85 22.73
C LEU A 74 2.32 -10.61 22.83
N GLU A 75 1.73 -10.89 23.99
CA GLU A 75 0.31 -10.67 24.26
C GLU A 75 -0.01 -9.18 24.13
N ALA A 76 0.72 -8.32 24.86
CA ALA A 76 0.57 -6.87 24.78
C ALA A 76 0.75 -6.36 23.34
N TRP A 77 1.73 -6.88 22.60
CA TRP A 77 1.96 -6.47 21.22
C TRP A 77 0.79 -6.81 20.28
N LEU A 78 0.19 -7.99 20.45
CA LEU A 78 -0.97 -8.43 19.69
C LEU A 78 -2.25 -7.67 20.11
N GLU A 79 -2.48 -7.49 21.40
CA GLU A 79 -3.65 -6.76 21.95
C GLU A 79 -3.66 -5.29 21.55
N GLU A 80 -2.51 -4.62 21.65
CA GLU A 80 -2.33 -3.23 21.24
C GLU A 80 -2.30 -3.07 19.70
N LYS A 81 -2.36 -4.17 18.96
CA LYS A 81 -2.32 -4.22 17.50
C LYS A 81 -1.11 -3.49 16.92
N ARG A 82 0.04 -3.60 17.57
CA ARG A 82 1.28 -2.90 17.17
C ARG A 82 1.75 -3.30 15.76
N TYR A 83 1.31 -4.44 15.25
CA TYR A 83 1.49 -4.85 13.85
C TYR A 83 0.95 -3.85 12.82
N LEU A 84 -0.07 -3.05 13.17
CA LEU A 84 -0.63 -2.03 12.27
C LEU A 84 0.38 -0.92 11.94
N ASN A 85 1.32 -0.66 12.83
CA ASN A 85 2.35 0.35 12.64
C ASN A 85 3.65 -0.26 12.06
N ALA A 86 3.77 -1.60 12.06
CA ALA A 86 4.94 -2.29 11.52
C ALA A 86 4.96 -2.31 9.97
N VAL A 87 3.85 -1.93 9.34
CA VAL A 87 3.71 -1.81 7.89
C VAL A 87 3.19 -0.44 7.56
N GLN A 88 3.93 0.30 6.75
CA GLN A 88 3.58 1.64 6.30
C GLN A 88 3.33 1.63 4.79
N ILE A 89 2.30 2.37 4.36
CA ILE A 89 2.02 2.58 2.94
C ILE A 89 2.33 4.04 2.61
N VAL A 90 3.41 4.25 1.87
CA VAL A 90 3.77 5.56 1.32
C VAL A 90 2.95 5.78 0.06
N THR A 91 2.27 6.93 -0.03
CA THR A 91 1.43 7.29 -1.17
C THR A 91 1.88 8.62 -1.77
N TRP A 92 1.99 8.69 -3.09
CA TRP A 92 2.21 9.95 -3.82
C TRP A 92 1.38 9.98 -5.10
N VAL A 93 1.18 11.18 -5.64
CA VAL A 93 0.28 11.40 -6.79
C VAL A 93 1.02 12.15 -7.87
N ASP A 94 0.95 11.61 -9.08
CA ASP A 94 1.41 12.24 -10.31
C ASP A 94 0.22 12.47 -11.26
N THR A 95 0.39 13.36 -12.23
CA THR A 95 -0.62 13.62 -13.27
C THR A 95 0.01 13.45 -14.63
N ILE A 96 -0.58 12.58 -15.43
CA ILE A 96 -0.23 12.38 -16.83
C ILE A 96 -1.27 13.12 -17.68
N ASN A 97 -0.78 13.97 -18.58
CA ASN A 97 -1.61 14.59 -19.62
C ASN A 97 -1.74 13.65 -20.83
N ASP A 98 -2.78 13.86 -21.62
CA ASP A 98 -3.17 13.05 -22.78
C ASP A 98 -2.05 12.81 -23.81
N ASP A 99 -1.00 13.64 -23.83
CA ASP A 99 0.13 13.57 -24.75
C ASP A 99 1.35 12.76 -24.24
N ASP A 100 1.38 12.32 -22.97
CA ASP A 100 2.54 11.61 -22.38
C ASP A 100 2.17 10.19 -21.91
N THR A 101 2.07 9.25 -22.84
CA THR A 101 1.76 7.84 -22.53
C THR A 101 3.00 7.00 -22.15
N THR A 102 4.19 7.59 -22.18
CA THR A 102 5.47 6.89 -22.01
C THR A 102 5.65 6.27 -20.61
N SER A 103 4.95 6.80 -19.61
CA SER A 103 4.99 6.37 -18.21
C SER A 103 4.14 5.14 -17.88
N LEU A 104 3.26 4.69 -18.80
CA LEU A 104 2.32 3.59 -18.56
C LEU A 104 2.93 2.18 -18.70
N GLN A 105 4.12 2.05 -19.28
CA GLN A 105 4.81 0.77 -19.45
C GLN A 105 6.08 0.74 -18.60
N THR A 106 5.93 0.47 -17.30
CA THR A 106 7.06 0.38 -16.37
C THR A 106 6.99 -0.92 -15.55
N THR A 107 8.12 -1.62 -15.44
CA THR A 107 8.29 -2.72 -14.48
C THR A 107 8.47 -2.15 -13.08
N ARG A 108 7.68 -2.63 -12.12
CA ARG A 108 7.73 -2.19 -10.72
C ARG A 108 8.04 -3.36 -9.78
N PRO A 109 8.67 -3.12 -8.63
CA PRO A 109 8.81 -4.12 -7.60
C PRO A 109 7.43 -4.47 -7.00
N VAL A 110 7.28 -5.68 -6.47
CA VAL A 110 5.97 -6.19 -5.99
C VAL A 110 5.43 -5.40 -4.78
N ASN A 111 6.28 -4.73 -4.02
CA ASN A 111 5.88 -3.87 -2.92
C ASN A 111 5.38 -2.49 -3.38
N GLU A 112 5.40 -2.20 -4.67
CA GLU A 112 4.92 -0.96 -5.26
C GLU A 112 3.78 -1.23 -6.24
N TRP A 113 2.69 -0.49 -6.12
CA TRP A 113 1.59 -0.53 -7.07
C TRP A 113 1.06 0.86 -7.38
N VAL A 114 0.32 0.92 -8.49
CA VAL A 114 -0.24 2.16 -9.00
C VAL A 114 -1.73 1.96 -9.24
N GLU A 115 -2.51 2.95 -8.85
CA GLU A 115 -3.92 3.08 -9.16
C GLU A 115 -4.10 4.23 -10.15
N LEU A 116 -4.89 3.99 -11.19
CA LEU A 116 -5.12 4.92 -12.28
C LEU A 116 -6.54 5.47 -12.21
N TYR A 117 -6.66 6.78 -12.11
CA TYR A 117 -7.94 7.48 -12.04
C TYR A 117 -8.08 8.43 -13.22
N PRO A 118 -8.78 8.02 -14.29
CA PRO A 118 -9.04 8.89 -15.43
C PRO A 118 -10.15 9.90 -15.07
N GLU A 119 -9.90 11.17 -15.35
CA GLU A 119 -10.87 12.25 -15.24
C GLU A 119 -11.04 12.94 -16.60
N TRP A 120 -12.29 13.20 -16.97
CA TRP A 120 -12.60 14.04 -18.12
C TRP A 120 -12.50 15.49 -17.72
N ASP A 121 -11.73 16.25 -18.48
CA ASP A 121 -11.62 17.69 -18.32
C ASP A 121 -11.84 18.38 -19.67
N VAL A 122 -11.97 19.70 -19.63
CA VAL A 122 -12.15 20.54 -20.81
C VAL A 122 -10.98 21.50 -20.90
N ARG A 123 -10.29 21.48 -22.03
CA ARG A 123 -9.24 22.44 -22.34
C ARG A 123 -9.75 23.43 -23.38
N GLY A 124 -9.69 24.73 -23.05
CA GLY A 124 -9.94 25.78 -24.03
C GLY A 124 -8.80 25.84 -25.05
N VAL A 125 -9.12 25.55 -26.31
CA VAL A 125 -8.16 25.59 -27.43
C VAL A 125 -8.41 26.80 -28.29
N TYR A 126 -7.35 27.60 -28.46
CA TYR A 126 -7.42 28.84 -29.24
C TYR A 126 -7.87 28.61 -30.68
N VAL A 127 -8.84 29.40 -31.12
CA VAL A 127 -9.35 29.40 -32.50
C VAL A 127 -8.85 30.64 -33.23
N CYS A 128 -8.13 30.42 -34.31
CA CYS A 128 -7.70 31.49 -35.21
C CYS A 128 -8.94 32.19 -35.82
N PRO A 129 -9.01 33.54 -35.82
CA PRO A 129 -10.09 34.31 -36.45
C PRO A 129 -10.35 33.91 -37.91
N ARG A 130 -9.27 33.57 -38.63
CA ARG A 130 -9.31 33.12 -40.03
C ARG A 130 -9.41 31.61 -40.21
N ARG A 131 -9.60 30.85 -39.11
CA ARG A 131 -9.72 29.38 -39.08
C ARG A 131 -8.58 28.62 -39.78
N ILE A 132 -7.37 29.16 -39.73
CA ILE A 132 -6.18 28.51 -40.28
C ILE A 132 -5.77 27.36 -39.34
N ALA A 133 -5.82 26.12 -39.84
CA ALA A 133 -5.62 24.92 -39.02
C ALA A 133 -4.29 24.89 -38.26
N VAL A 134 -3.19 25.30 -38.90
CA VAL A 134 -1.85 25.30 -38.27
C VAL A 134 -1.68 26.34 -37.15
N HIS A 135 -2.61 27.30 -37.02
CA HIS A 135 -2.61 28.29 -35.93
C HIS A 135 -3.44 27.83 -34.72
N ARG A 136 -4.21 26.75 -34.85
CA ARG A 136 -5.09 26.26 -33.78
C ARG A 136 -4.29 25.90 -32.53
N GLY A 137 -4.77 26.34 -31.36
CA GLY A 137 -4.08 26.19 -30.07
C GLY A 137 -2.80 27.03 -29.92
N LYS A 138 -2.41 27.81 -30.94
CA LYS A 138 -1.16 28.58 -30.99
C LYS A 138 -1.45 30.05 -31.32
N PRO A 139 -1.92 30.87 -30.36
CA PRO A 139 -2.23 32.27 -30.63
C PRO A 139 -1.05 33.08 -31.16
N TRP A 140 0.19 32.72 -30.78
CA TRP A 140 1.41 33.34 -31.31
C TRP A 140 1.70 33.03 -32.79
N ALA A 141 1.05 32.03 -33.39
CA ALA A 141 1.17 31.74 -34.82
C ALA A 141 0.33 32.71 -35.67
N CYS A 142 -0.62 33.44 -35.06
CA CYS A 142 -1.40 34.46 -35.74
C CYS A 142 -0.54 35.71 -36.00
N GLY A 143 -0.54 36.15 -37.27
CA GLY A 143 0.07 37.42 -37.67
C GLY A 143 -0.96 38.52 -37.95
N ARG A 144 -0.49 39.65 -38.48
CA ARG A 144 -1.29 40.87 -38.73
C ARG A 144 -2.62 40.65 -39.46
N GLN A 145 -2.67 39.72 -40.41
CA GLN A 145 -3.92 39.43 -41.14
C GLN A 145 -4.98 38.78 -40.26
N CYS A 146 -4.59 37.95 -39.29
CA CYS A 146 -5.52 37.34 -38.34
C CYS A 146 -6.00 38.37 -37.31
N ASP A 147 -5.10 39.27 -36.87
CA ASP A 147 -5.47 40.38 -35.98
C ASP A 147 -6.46 41.35 -36.64
N LYS A 148 -6.28 41.65 -37.93
CA LYS A 148 -7.22 42.48 -38.68
C LYS A 148 -8.61 41.84 -38.77
N GLU A 149 -8.69 40.53 -38.97
CA GLU A 149 -9.96 39.78 -39.00
C GLU A 149 -10.66 39.79 -37.63
N ARG A 150 -9.87 39.79 -36.55
CA ARG A 150 -10.39 39.85 -35.17
C ARG A 150 -10.97 41.21 -34.82
N ASP A 151 -10.52 42.28 -35.47
CA ASP A 151 -10.99 43.66 -35.28
C ASP A 151 -11.00 44.12 -33.81
N GLY A 152 -9.99 43.70 -33.04
CA GLY A 152 -9.88 44.03 -31.61
C GLY A 152 -10.80 43.23 -30.68
N GLU A 153 -11.59 42.29 -31.19
CA GLU A 153 -12.32 41.33 -30.35
C GLU A 153 -11.37 40.50 -29.47
N GLU A 154 -11.92 39.95 -28.38
CA GLU A 154 -11.20 39.00 -27.54
C GLU A 154 -10.88 37.70 -28.30
N TYR A 155 -9.85 36.98 -27.83
CA TYR A 155 -9.51 35.70 -28.40
C TYR A 155 -10.61 34.67 -28.15
N LYS A 156 -10.99 33.94 -29.21
CA LYS A 156 -11.99 32.87 -29.13
C LYS A 156 -11.30 31.54 -28.83
N TYR A 157 -11.91 30.76 -27.94
CA TYR A 157 -11.48 29.42 -27.57
C TYR A 157 -12.65 28.45 -27.79
N GLU A 158 -12.32 27.24 -28.22
CA GLU A 158 -13.23 26.10 -28.30
C GLU A 158 -12.90 25.12 -27.19
N ASP A 159 -13.92 24.61 -26.52
CA ASP A 159 -13.80 23.58 -25.51
C ASP A 159 -13.50 22.24 -26.16
N GLU A 160 -12.34 21.65 -25.83
CA GLU A 160 -12.01 20.28 -26.23
C GLU A 160 -12.00 19.36 -25.01
N PRO A 161 -12.69 18.21 -25.07
CA PRO A 161 -12.58 17.20 -24.03
C PRO A 161 -11.18 16.61 -24.05
N VAL A 162 -10.54 16.58 -22.89
CA VAL A 162 -9.24 15.93 -22.68
C VAL A 162 -9.36 14.94 -21.53
N VAL A 163 -8.58 13.86 -21.58
CA VAL A 163 -8.46 12.94 -20.46
C VAL A 163 -7.23 13.32 -19.65
N LYS A 164 -7.42 13.54 -18.35
CA LYS A 164 -6.34 13.64 -17.37
C LYS A 164 -6.26 12.33 -16.63
N LEU A 165 -5.05 11.84 -16.41
CA LEU A 165 -4.84 10.60 -15.68
C LEU A 165 -4.10 10.90 -14.39
N PHE A 166 -4.79 10.73 -13.26
CA PHE A 166 -4.14 10.74 -11.95
C PHE A 166 -3.55 9.37 -11.67
N VAL A 167 -2.27 9.39 -11.35
CA VAL A 167 -1.48 8.20 -11.05
C VAL A 167 -1.21 8.22 -9.57
N VAL A 168 -1.93 7.38 -8.82
CA VAL A 168 -1.72 7.24 -7.39
C VAL A 168 -0.74 6.10 -7.18
N HIS A 169 0.47 6.45 -6.76
CA HIS A 169 1.49 5.49 -6.42
C HIS A 169 1.40 5.09 -4.97
N LYS A 170 1.62 3.81 -4.69
CA LYS A 170 1.64 3.24 -3.34
C LYS A 170 2.83 2.31 -3.20
N SER A 171 3.54 2.40 -2.09
CA SER A 171 4.65 1.51 -1.75
C SER A 171 4.55 1.04 -0.30
N VAL A 172 4.74 -0.26 -0.08
CA VAL A 172 4.83 -0.87 1.26
C VAL A 172 6.26 -0.79 1.77
N VAL A 173 6.39 -0.31 3.01
CA VAL A 173 7.62 -0.22 3.78
C VAL A 173 7.40 -0.92 5.12
N PHE A 174 8.41 -1.66 5.58
CA PHE A 174 8.41 -2.31 6.89
C PHE A 174 9.36 -1.55 7.82
N ASP A 175 8.93 -1.28 9.06
CA ASP A 175 9.76 -0.70 10.12
C ASP A 175 10.77 -1.72 10.70
#